data_AF-A0A256IGV5-F1
#
_entry.id   AF-A0A256IGV5-F1
#
_cell.length_a   1.000
_cell.length_b   1.000
_cell.length_c   1.000
_cell.angle_alpha   90.00
_cell.angle_beta   90.00
_cell.angle_gamma   90.00
#
_symmetry.space_group_name_H-M   'P 1'
#
loop_
_entity.id
_entity.type
_entity.pdbx_description
1 polymer ?
#
loop_
_entity_poly.entity_id
_entity_poly.type
_entity_poly.pdbx_seq_one_letter_code
_entity_poly.pdbx_strand_id
1 'polypeptide(L)'
;MIRNHPQISRRTALRTVAGAALVSVAGCLNDNSGSGTPGDGTTSPDGNGPLTRVAVEGTTLVVELSEEADVDQVNLIQPNGELFGERDVAAGAQRVSFEIGTAYAPGEYRVLALKGEETVAETSLAIQPELVIRDVGLYRNNPDKPWDEVYGESQTDSKKNGEAFVTVENTGSGPGAVVELRFTGDVPNPVDDPRGSGIYEKERVVVGAGETVDIFSDSFPFGSEIGEDGMGCSTDGNSGQFTVVLETRTTGQQVTKSYDVEYTGSDEMQNCEVTISEA
;
A
#
# COMPACT_ATOMS: atom_id res chain seq x y z
N MET A 1 20.13 34.92 -41.71
CA MET A 1 20.13 34.23 -43.03
C MET A 1 19.56 32.83 -42.85
N ILE A 2 18.37 32.65 -43.41
CA ILE A 2 17.67 31.46 -43.93
C ILE A 2 18.16 30.05 -43.53
N ARG A 3 17.23 29.35 -42.87
CA ARG A 3 17.04 27.90 -42.64
C ARG A 3 17.25 27.06 -43.90
N ASN A 4 17.95 25.92 -43.82
CA ASN A 4 17.86 24.87 -44.83
C ASN A 4 17.56 23.52 -44.17
N HIS A 5 16.34 23.03 -44.42
CA HIS A 5 15.92 21.64 -44.21
C HIS A 5 16.21 20.85 -45.49
N PRO A 6 16.61 19.57 -45.41
CA PRO A 6 16.35 18.62 -46.49
C PRO A 6 14.93 18.06 -46.36
N GLN A 7 14.17 18.17 -47.44
CA GLN A 7 12.83 17.62 -47.61
C GLN A 7 12.85 16.30 -48.40
N ILE A 8 12.05 15.34 -47.90
CA ILE A 8 11.16 14.41 -48.64
C ILE A 8 11.80 13.34 -49.56
N SER A 9 11.48 12.06 -49.30
CA SER A 9 10.65 11.27 -50.25
C SER A 9 9.99 10.04 -49.61
N ARG A 10 8.67 9.94 -49.82
CA ARG A 10 7.77 8.82 -49.51
C ARG A 10 7.60 7.96 -50.77
N ARG A 11 7.57 6.63 -50.63
CA ARG A 11 6.76 5.63 -51.40
C ARG A 11 7.18 4.21 -50.97
N THR A 12 6.35 3.42 -50.29
CA THR A 12 5.21 2.58 -50.75
C THR A 12 5.62 1.13 -50.98
N ALA A 13 5.09 0.20 -50.17
CA ALA A 13 4.68 -1.13 -50.63
C ALA A 13 3.64 -1.73 -49.66
N LEU A 14 2.36 -1.54 -49.98
CA LEU A 14 1.26 -2.36 -49.48
C LEU A 14 1.33 -3.73 -50.18
N ARG A 15 1.22 -4.82 -49.41
CA ARG A 15 0.78 -6.12 -49.93
C ARG A 15 -0.33 -6.67 -49.05
N THR A 16 -1.52 -6.61 -49.63
CA THR A 16 -2.77 -7.27 -49.24
C THR A 16 -2.80 -8.70 -49.80
N VAL A 17 -3.46 -9.63 -49.09
CA VAL A 17 -4.33 -10.77 -49.52
C VAL A 17 -4.44 -11.69 -48.28
N ALA A 18 -5.55 -11.81 -47.55
CA ALA A 18 -6.94 -12.22 -47.84
C ALA A 18 -7.17 -13.76 -47.86
N GLY A 19 -8.09 -14.23 -47.00
CA GLY A 19 -8.70 -15.58 -46.98
C GLY A 19 -8.58 -16.30 -45.63
N ALA A 20 -9.40 -16.02 -44.61
CA ALA A 20 -10.78 -16.46 -44.38
C ALA A 20 -10.92 -17.93 -43.93
N ALA A 21 -11.14 -18.14 -42.63
CA ALA A 21 -11.91 -19.26 -42.09
C ALA A 21 -12.77 -18.74 -40.92
N LEU A 22 -14.09 -18.84 -41.10
CA LEU A 22 -15.11 -18.47 -40.13
C LEU A 22 -15.19 -19.56 -39.06
N VAL A 23 -15.02 -19.20 -37.79
CA VAL A 23 -15.49 -20.01 -36.66
C VAL A 23 -16.33 -19.09 -35.78
N SER A 24 -17.63 -19.30 -35.87
CA SER A 24 -18.65 -18.69 -35.03
C SER A 24 -18.60 -19.34 -33.64
N VAL A 25 -18.11 -18.59 -32.65
CA VAL A 25 -18.37 -18.89 -31.24
C VAL A 25 -19.22 -17.75 -30.69
N ALA A 26 -20.46 -18.09 -30.39
CA ALA A 26 -21.35 -17.24 -29.60
C ALA A 26 -20.93 -17.33 -28.13
N GLY A 27 -20.84 -16.18 -27.46
CA GLY A 27 -20.56 -16.08 -26.03
C GLY A 27 -20.74 -14.64 -25.59
N CYS A 28 -21.88 -14.37 -24.97
CA CYS A 28 -22.35 -13.13 -24.37
C CYS A 28 -21.26 -12.37 -23.58
N LEU A 29 -21.04 -11.08 -23.86
CA LEU A 29 -21.47 -9.96 -23.00
C LEU A 29 -21.32 -10.24 -21.49
N ASN A 30 -20.33 -9.64 -20.82
CA ASN A 30 -20.51 -8.36 -20.14
C ASN A 30 -19.18 -7.81 -19.57
N ASP A 31 -19.16 -6.50 -19.43
CA ASP A 31 -18.05 -5.62 -19.08
C ASP A 31 -17.37 -5.84 -17.73
N ASN A 32 -16.13 -5.34 -17.69
CA ASN A 32 -15.42 -4.80 -16.52
C ASN A 32 -14.97 -5.78 -15.43
N SER A 33 -13.82 -6.44 -15.66
CA SER A 33 -12.95 -6.91 -14.57
C SER A 33 -11.89 -5.85 -14.28
N GLY A 34 -12.33 -4.75 -13.66
CA GLY A 34 -11.43 -3.99 -12.79
C GLY A 34 -11.06 -4.91 -11.63
N SER A 35 -9.78 -5.20 -11.49
CA SER A 35 -9.21 -5.88 -10.33
C SER A 35 -9.27 -4.95 -9.12
N GLY A 36 -10.46 -4.81 -8.53
CA GLY A 36 -10.64 -4.29 -7.19
C GLY A 36 -10.91 -5.47 -6.28
N THR A 37 -10.00 -5.76 -5.36
CA THR A 37 -10.25 -6.66 -4.24
C THR A 37 -11.52 -6.20 -3.53
N PRO A 38 -12.55 -7.05 -3.33
CA PRO A 38 -13.71 -6.67 -2.54
C PRO A 38 -13.25 -6.41 -1.10
N GLY A 39 -13.29 -5.15 -0.67
CA GLY A 39 -13.21 -4.82 0.75
C GLY A 39 -14.36 -5.50 1.47
N ASP A 40 -14.05 -6.22 2.54
CA ASP A 40 -14.97 -6.97 3.38
C ASP A 40 -15.97 -6.02 4.06
N GLY A 41 -17.00 -5.64 3.31
CA GLY A 41 -18.06 -4.73 3.75
C GLY A 41 -19.15 -5.49 4.48
N THR A 42 -19.77 -4.87 5.48
CA THR A 42 -20.96 -5.43 6.10
C THR A 42 -22.17 -5.18 5.20
N THR A 43 -22.69 -6.25 4.62
CA THR A 43 -23.98 -6.24 3.93
C THR A 43 -25.09 -6.39 4.96
N SER A 44 -26.17 -5.63 4.81
CA SER A 44 -27.32 -5.72 5.71
C SER A 44 -27.87 -7.15 5.72
N PRO A 45 -28.07 -7.80 6.90
CA PRO A 45 -28.46 -9.20 7.01
C PRO A 45 -29.74 -9.58 6.23
N ASP A 46 -30.61 -8.61 6.00
CA ASP A 46 -31.95 -8.85 5.43
C ASP A 46 -32.13 -8.34 3.99
N GLY A 47 -31.12 -7.70 3.37
CA GLY A 47 -31.15 -7.21 1.98
C GLY A 47 -32.27 -6.20 1.62
N ASN A 48 -33.18 -5.91 2.55
CA ASN A 48 -34.41 -5.13 2.37
C ASN A 48 -34.41 -3.80 3.15
N GLY A 49 -33.28 -3.42 3.76
CA GLY A 49 -33.13 -2.14 4.46
C GLY A 49 -32.59 -1.03 3.54
N PRO A 50 -32.74 0.25 3.92
CA PRO A 50 -32.28 1.38 3.11
C PRO A 50 -30.75 1.44 2.96
N LEU A 51 -29.99 0.76 3.84
CA LEU A 51 -28.54 0.59 3.75
C LEU A 51 -28.22 -0.74 3.06
N THR A 52 -27.65 -0.70 1.86
CA THR A 52 -27.33 -1.92 1.08
C THR A 52 -25.92 -2.43 1.36
N ARG A 53 -24.95 -1.51 1.52
CA ARG A 53 -23.54 -1.84 1.81
C ARG A 53 -22.89 -0.74 2.62
N VAL A 54 -22.09 -1.13 3.62
CA VAL A 54 -21.15 -0.25 4.31
C VAL A 54 -19.76 -0.86 4.23
N ALA A 55 -18.81 -0.12 3.68
CA ALA A 55 -17.45 -0.60 3.49
C ALA A 55 -16.45 0.55 3.56
N VAL A 56 -15.18 0.22 3.82
CA VAL A 56 -14.08 1.17 3.67
C VAL A 56 -13.40 0.94 2.33
N GLU A 57 -13.26 2.02 1.55
CA GLU A 57 -12.58 2.02 0.25
C GLU A 57 -11.43 3.04 0.33
N GLY A 58 -10.19 2.54 0.33
CA GLY A 58 -9.01 3.36 0.60
C GLY A 58 -9.08 3.97 2.00
N THR A 59 -9.22 5.31 2.07
CA THR A 59 -9.33 6.06 3.34
C THR A 59 -10.72 6.63 3.59
N THR A 60 -11.73 6.12 2.89
CA THR A 60 -13.08 6.65 2.89
C THR A 60 -14.06 5.55 3.30
N LEU A 61 -14.91 5.81 4.30
CA LEU A 61 -16.06 4.97 4.57
C LEU A 61 -17.18 5.33 3.59
N VAL A 62 -17.68 4.33 2.89
CA VAL A 62 -18.71 4.43 1.87
C VAL A 62 -19.96 3.72 2.37
N VAL A 63 -21.08 4.42 2.26
CA VAL A 63 -22.42 3.90 2.54
C VAL A 63 -23.19 3.90 1.23
N GLU A 64 -23.63 2.74 0.79
CA GLU A 64 -24.53 2.57 -0.34
C GLU A 64 -25.96 2.43 0.16
N LEU A 65 -26.86 3.13 -0.54
CA LEU A 65 -28.29 3.20 -0.22
C LEU A 65 -29.10 2.51 -1.32
N SER A 66 -30.23 1.91 -0.95
CA SER A 66 -31.17 1.37 -1.94
C SER A 66 -31.78 2.50 -2.78
N GLU A 67 -32.16 2.22 -4.03
CA GLU A 67 -32.77 3.24 -4.90
C GLU A 67 -34.09 3.81 -4.34
N GLU A 68 -34.79 3.01 -3.53
CA GLU A 68 -36.05 3.35 -2.86
C GLU A 68 -35.83 3.85 -1.42
N ALA A 69 -34.58 4.14 -1.03
CA ALA A 69 -34.27 4.61 0.33
C ALA A 69 -34.91 5.98 0.58
N ASP A 70 -35.82 6.01 1.54
CA ASP A 70 -36.43 7.24 2.06
C ASP A 70 -35.66 7.66 3.33
N VAL A 71 -34.44 8.16 3.10
CA VAL A 71 -33.47 8.59 4.12
C VAL A 71 -33.12 10.04 3.83
N ASP A 72 -33.17 10.89 4.87
CA ASP A 72 -32.81 12.31 4.78
C ASP A 72 -31.35 12.54 5.19
N GLN A 73 -30.81 11.71 6.08
CA GLN A 73 -29.48 11.88 6.65
C GLN A 73 -28.82 10.54 7.00
N VAL A 74 -27.49 10.46 6.87
CA VAL A 74 -26.68 9.37 7.41
C VAL A 74 -25.70 9.92 8.44
N ASN A 75 -25.69 9.32 9.63
CA ASN A 75 -24.78 9.65 10.71
C ASN A 75 -23.78 8.51 10.94
N LEU A 76 -22.50 8.87 11.06
CA LEU A 76 -21.43 7.96 11.42
C LEU A 76 -21.03 8.22 12.87
N ILE A 77 -21.16 7.20 13.71
CA ILE A 77 -20.81 7.23 15.13
C ILE A 77 -19.52 6.45 15.31
N GLN A 78 -18.53 7.06 15.98
CA GLN A 78 -17.24 6.44 16.23
C GLN A 78 -17.27 5.51 17.47
N PRO A 79 -16.23 4.69 17.71
CA PRO A 79 -16.27 3.65 18.75
C PRO A 79 -16.55 4.14 20.17
N ASN A 80 -16.23 5.40 20.49
CA ASN A 80 -16.51 5.99 21.80
C ASN A 80 -17.97 6.47 21.97
N GLY A 81 -18.82 6.31 20.95
CA GLY A 81 -20.23 6.73 20.93
C GLY A 81 -20.48 8.16 20.48
N GLU A 82 -19.45 8.95 20.18
CA GLU A 82 -19.61 10.31 19.66
C GLU A 82 -19.86 10.32 18.15
N LEU A 83 -20.51 11.38 17.67
CA LEU A 83 -20.72 11.61 16.23
C LEU A 83 -19.37 11.91 15.56
N PHE A 84 -18.96 11.04 14.64
CA PHE A 84 -17.83 11.28 13.75
C PHE A 84 -18.18 12.33 12.69
N GLY A 85 -19.38 12.19 12.10
CA GLY A 85 -19.90 13.13 11.13
C GLY A 85 -21.29 12.77 10.63
N GLU A 86 -21.92 13.72 9.97
CA GLU A 86 -23.25 13.60 9.37
C GLU A 86 -23.22 13.98 7.89
N ARG A 87 -24.15 13.41 7.11
CA ARG A 87 -24.29 13.69 5.68
C ARG A 87 -25.76 13.70 5.30
N ASP A 88 -26.21 14.80 4.71
CA ASP A 88 -27.53 14.88 4.11
C ASP A 88 -27.59 14.01 2.85
N VAL A 89 -28.72 13.34 2.66
CA VAL A 89 -29.00 12.48 1.51
C VAL A 89 -29.94 13.25 0.58
N ALA A 90 -29.41 13.63 -0.58
CA ALA A 90 -30.25 14.24 -1.61
C ALA A 90 -31.22 13.20 -2.19
N ALA A 91 -32.39 13.64 -2.64
CA ALA A 91 -33.35 12.76 -3.29
C ALA A 91 -32.73 12.00 -4.47
N GLY A 92 -32.81 10.66 -4.44
CA GLY A 92 -32.21 9.77 -5.44
C GLY A 92 -30.71 9.50 -5.28
N ALA A 93 -30.07 9.99 -4.21
CA ALA A 93 -28.68 9.65 -3.91
C ALA A 93 -28.58 8.19 -3.43
N GLN A 94 -27.68 7.44 -4.04
CA GLN A 94 -27.44 6.02 -3.73
C GLN A 94 -26.13 5.79 -2.98
N ARG A 95 -25.37 6.85 -2.71
CA ARG A 95 -24.05 6.75 -2.09
C ARG A 95 -23.73 7.98 -1.27
N VAL A 96 -23.19 7.74 -0.08
CA VAL A 96 -22.71 8.74 0.86
C VAL A 96 -21.30 8.33 1.32
N SER A 97 -20.44 9.31 1.61
CA SER A 97 -19.07 9.04 2.02
C SER A 97 -18.56 9.90 3.18
N PHE A 98 -17.70 9.30 3.99
CA PHE A 98 -17.00 9.91 5.12
C PHE A 98 -15.49 9.70 4.96
N GLU A 99 -14.73 10.79 4.89
CA GLU A 99 -13.27 10.74 4.88
C GLU A 99 -12.77 10.40 6.29
N ILE A 100 -12.35 9.16 6.52
CA ILE A 100 -11.85 8.70 7.81
C ILE A 100 -10.32 8.83 7.93
N GLY A 101 -9.60 8.87 6.80
CA GLY A 101 -8.15 9.02 6.78
C GLY A 101 -7.44 7.84 7.44
N THR A 102 -6.33 8.12 8.13
CA THR A 102 -5.54 7.13 8.89
C THR A 102 -5.27 7.56 10.33
N ALA A 103 -6.00 8.58 10.81
CA ALA A 103 -5.95 9.10 12.18
C ALA A 103 -7.28 8.90 12.93
N TYR A 104 -8.09 7.96 12.46
CA TYR A 104 -9.36 7.58 13.09
C TYR A 104 -9.10 6.72 14.34
N ALA A 105 -10.10 6.61 15.22
CA ALA A 105 -10.05 5.73 16.37
C ALA A 105 -10.44 4.30 15.95
N PRO A 106 -9.55 3.30 16.02
CA PRO A 106 -9.88 1.94 15.63
C PRO A 106 -11.00 1.33 16.50
N GLY A 107 -11.88 0.52 15.90
CA GLY A 107 -12.95 -0.19 16.60
C GLY A 107 -14.27 -0.26 15.81
N GLU A 108 -15.37 -0.52 16.52
CA GLU A 108 -16.71 -0.61 15.93
C GLU A 108 -17.30 0.77 15.65
N TYR A 109 -17.53 1.07 14.39
CA TYR A 109 -18.29 2.23 13.94
C TYR A 109 -19.75 1.86 13.72
N ARG A 110 -20.68 2.76 14.04
CA ARG A 110 -22.12 2.59 13.77
C ARG A 110 -22.56 3.58 12.71
N VAL A 111 -23.27 3.10 11.70
CA VAL A 111 -23.89 3.92 10.64
C VAL A 111 -25.39 3.93 10.88
N LEU A 112 -25.93 5.12 11.09
CA LEU A 112 -27.36 5.35 11.33
C LEU A 112 -27.94 6.04 10.10
N ALA A 113 -28.99 5.47 9.52
CA ALA A 113 -29.80 6.12 8.49
C ALA A 113 -31.03 6.74 9.16
N LEU A 114 -31.27 8.03 8.92
CA LEU A 114 -32.34 8.79 9.56
C LEU A 114 -33.33 9.34 8.53
N LYS A 115 -34.59 9.40 8.95
CA LYS A 115 -35.67 10.14 8.30
C LYS A 115 -36.22 11.15 9.30
N GLY A 116 -36.00 12.44 9.05
CA GLY A 116 -36.10 13.46 10.10
C GLY A 116 -35.21 13.11 11.30
N GLU A 117 -35.82 12.97 12.48
CA GLU A 117 -35.12 12.61 13.73
C GLU A 117 -35.19 11.09 14.06
N GLU A 118 -35.89 10.30 13.23
CA GLU A 118 -36.10 8.87 13.48
C GLU A 118 -35.01 8.03 12.79
N THR A 119 -34.36 7.15 13.54
CA THR A 119 -33.44 6.15 12.97
C THR A 119 -34.24 5.03 12.30
N VAL A 120 -34.17 4.96 10.98
CA VAL A 120 -34.89 3.96 10.17
C VAL A 120 -34.05 2.72 9.87
N ALA A 121 -32.72 2.83 9.96
CA ALA A 121 -31.81 1.71 9.86
C ALA A 121 -30.50 1.97 10.60
N GLU A 122 -29.87 0.89 11.04
CA GLU A 122 -28.57 0.90 11.69
C GLU A 122 -27.76 -0.30 11.23
N THR A 123 -26.47 -0.07 10.97
CA THR A 123 -25.49 -1.15 10.82
C THR A 123 -24.20 -0.78 11.53
N SER A 124 -23.36 -1.78 11.80
CA SER A 124 -22.04 -1.60 12.40
C SER A 124 -20.96 -2.16 11.49
N LEU A 125 -19.76 -1.59 11.58
CA LEU A 125 -18.57 -2.05 10.86
C LEU A 125 -17.34 -1.87 11.75
N ALA A 126 -16.57 -2.94 11.92
CA ALA A 126 -15.24 -2.90 12.50
C ALA A 126 -14.28 -2.16 11.56
N ILE A 127 -13.62 -1.11 12.02
CA ILE A 127 -12.54 -0.44 11.29
C ILE A 127 -11.27 -0.53 12.13
N GLN A 128 -10.42 -1.50 11.81
CA GLN A 128 -9.18 -1.77 12.54
C GLN A 128 -8.08 -2.11 11.52
N PRO A 129 -6.94 -1.39 11.50
CA PRO A 129 -5.79 -1.82 10.71
C PRO A 129 -5.02 -2.93 11.43
N GLU A 130 -4.43 -3.84 10.67
CA GLU A 130 -3.56 -4.91 11.19
C GLU A 130 -2.38 -5.09 10.22
N LEU A 131 -1.31 -4.33 10.44
CA LEU A 131 -0.14 -4.32 9.56
C LEU A 131 0.85 -5.42 9.95
N VAL A 132 1.28 -6.20 8.97
CA VAL A 132 2.23 -7.29 9.13
C VAL A 132 3.39 -7.12 8.16
N ILE A 133 4.62 -7.21 8.66
CA ILE A 133 5.81 -7.28 7.81
C ILE A 133 5.89 -8.67 7.20
N ARG A 134 5.79 -8.76 5.87
CA ARG A 134 5.86 -10.02 5.13
C ARG A 134 7.29 -10.37 4.76
N ASP A 135 7.99 -9.41 4.18
CA ASP A 135 9.30 -9.65 3.60
C ASP A 135 10.19 -8.42 3.69
N VAL A 136 11.49 -8.63 3.53
CA VAL A 136 12.51 -7.59 3.45
C VAL A 136 13.55 -8.02 2.42
N GLY A 137 14.03 -7.07 1.63
CA GLY A 137 15.03 -7.39 0.63
C GLY A 137 15.80 -6.19 0.12
N LEU A 138 16.84 -6.50 -0.66
CA LEU A 138 17.78 -5.55 -1.22
C LEU A 138 17.78 -5.62 -2.75
N TYR A 139 18.30 -4.58 -3.39
CA TYR A 139 18.40 -4.52 -4.86
C TYR A 139 19.09 -5.75 -5.45
N ARG A 140 20.21 -6.17 -4.88
CA ARG A 140 21.02 -7.29 -5.41
C ARG A 140 20.29 -8.63 -5.37
N ASN A 141 19.40 -8.82 -4.41
CA ASN A 141 18.69 -10.08 -4.20
C ASN A 141 17.30 -10.07 -4.83
N ASN A 142 16.74 -8.87 -5.07
CA ASN A 142 15.41 -8.66 -5.64
C ASN A 142 15.47 -7.60 -6.75
N PRO A 143 16.24 -7.84 -7.83
CA PRO A 143 16.46 -6.84 -8.88
C PRO A 143 15.20 -6.52 -9.70
N ASP A 144 14.15 -7.32 -9.57
CA ASP A 144 12.87 -7.22 -10.26
C ASP A 144 11.91 -6.19 -9.65
N LYS A 145 12.15 -5.72 -8.42
CA LYS A 145 11.39 -4.60 -7.83
C LYS A 145 11.63 -3.29 -8.62
N PRO A 146 10.75 -2.29 -8.52
CA PRO A 146 10.82 -1.06 -9.34
C PRO A 146 11.90 -0.07 -8.86
N TRP A 147 13.13 -0.52 -8.62
CA TRP A 147 14.22 0.30 -8.08
C TRP A 147 14.56 1.52 -8.94
N ASP A 148 14.50 1.38 -10.26
CA ASP A 148 14.76 2.50 -11.20
C ASP A 148 13.67 3.57 -11.12
N GLU A 149 12.41 3.17 -10.93
CA GLU A 149 11.29 4.10 -10.77
C GLU A 149 11.35 4.84 -9.43
N VAL A 150 11.84 4.15 -8.39
CA VAL A 150 11.96 4.70 -7.03
C VAL A 150 13.20 5.60 -6.91
N TYR A 151 14.39 5.08 -7.22
CA TYR A 151 15.66 5.75 -6.94
C TYR A 151 16.29 6.43 -8.16
N GLY A 152 15.71 6.26 -9.34
CA GLY A 152 16.28 6.72 -10.61
C GLY A 152 17.33 5.79 -11.19
N GLU A 153 17.52 5.84 -12.51
CA GLU A 153 18.58 5.10 -13.21
C GLU A 153 19.96 5.66 -12.87
N SER A 154 20.96 4.80 -12.76
CA SER A 154 22.35 5.22 -12.58
C SER A 154 23.32 4.21 -13.21
N GLN A 155 24.54 4.64 -13.52
CA GLN A 155 25.53 3.74 -14.14
C GLN A 155 26.13 2.73 -13.15
N THR A 156 26.10 3.03 -11.84
CA THR A 156 26.79 2.25 -10.80
C THR A 156 25.85 1.61 -9.78
N ASP A 157 24.58 2.02 -9.76
CA ASP A 157 23.54 1.63 -8.80
C ASP A 157 23.97 1.67 -7.33
N SER A 158 24.96 2.53 -7.04
CA SER A 158 25.56 2.65 -5.71
C SER A 158 24.56 3.07 -4.65
N LYS A 159 23.51 3.81 -5.03
CA LYS A 159 22.37 4.13 -4.16
C LYS A 159 21.57 2.87 -3.83
N LYS A 160 20.96 2.25 -4.85
CA LYS A 160 20.08 1.08 -4.71
C LYS A 160 20.79 -0.10 -4.02
N ASN A 161 22.08 -0.27 -4.27
CA ASN A 161 22.89 -1.32 -3.66
C ASN A 161 22.95 -1.27 -2.12
N GLY A 162 22.76 -0.11 -1.51
CA GLY A 162 22.74 0.05 -0.05
C GLY A 162 21.34 0.15 0.56
N GLU A 163 20.30 0.16 -0.28
CA GLU A 163 18.92 0.38 0.14
C GLU A 163 18.15 -0.94 0.26
N ALA A 164 17.10 -0.90 1.06
CA ALA A 164 16.19 -2.01 1.29
C ALA A 164 14.75 -1.63 0.95
N PHE A 165 13.95 -2.65 0.66
CA PHE A 165 12.49 -2.54 0.71
C PHE A 165 11.94 -3.46 1.80
N VAL A 166 10.77 -3.10 2.30
CA VAL A 166 9.98 -3.90 3.24
C VAL A 166 8.59 -4.09 2.64
N THR A 167 8.17 -5.33 2.47
CA THR A 167 6.79 -5.64 2.04
C THR A 167 5.90 -5.70 3.27
N VAL A 168 4.86 -4.87 3.27
CA VAL A 168 3.88 -4.74 4.36
C VAL A 168 2.50 -5.09 3.85
N GLU A 169 1.80 -5.95 4.56
CA GLU A 169 0.40 -6.29 4.29
C GLU A 169 -0.49 -5.76 5.41
N ASN A 170 -1.65 -5.22 5.06
CA ASN A 170 -2.70 -4.91 6.02
C ASN A 170 -3.77 -6.00 5.99
N THR A 171 -3.76 -6.87 6.99
CA THR A 171 -4.76 -7.93 7.17
C THR A 171 -6.03 -7.46 7.87
N GLY A 172 -6.08 -6.19 8.27
CA GLY A 172 -7.20 -5.59 8.96
C GLY A 172 -8.29 -5.06 8.02
N SER A 173 -9.39 -4.62 8.62
CA SER A 173 -10.56 -4.07 7.92
C SER A 173 -10.49 -2.55 7.69
N GLY A 174 -9.55 -1.87 8.34
CA GLY A 174 -9.34 -0.43 8.24
C GLY A 174 -7.99 -0.06 7.63
N PRO A 175 -7.86 1.12 7.00
CA PRO A 175 -6.60 1.58 6.43
C PRO A 175 -5.59 1.91 7.53
N GLY A 176 -4.34 1.51 7.34
CA GLY A 176 -3.22 1.89 8.19
C GLY A 176 -2.30 2.90 7.50
N ALA A 177 -1.41 3.53 8.26
CA ALA A 177 -0.29 4.26 7.68
C ALA A 177 1.00 4.00 8.47
N VAL A 178 2.05 3.64 7.74
CA VAL A 178 3.42 3.59 8.25
C VAL A 178 4.01 5.00 8.14
N VAL A 179 4.51 5.54 9.25
CA VAL A 179 5.08 6.89 9.35
C VAL A 179 6.58 6.88 9.60
N GLU A 180 7.14 5.75 10.04
CA GLU A 180 8.58 5.59 10.23
C GLU A 180 9.01 4.16 9.87
N LEU A 181 10.16 4.04 9.22
CA LEU A 181 10.83 2.78 8.88
C LEU A 181 12.27 2.81 9.42
N ARG A 182 12.63 1.80 10.21
CA ARG A 182 13.97 1.65 10.80
C ARG A 182 14.50 0.24 10.62
N PHE A 183 15.82 0.16 10.59
CA PHE A 183 16.59 -1.08 10.61
C PHE A 183 17.59 -0.99 11.75
N THR A 184 17.53 -1.95 12.66
CA THR A 184 18.36 -1.98 13.88
C THR A 184 19.02 -3.34 14.04
N GLY A 185 20.07 -3.43 14.86
CA GLY A 185 20.85 -4.66 15.03
C GLY A 185 21.95 -4.79 13.98
N ASP A 186 22.21 -6.03 13.56
CA ASP A 186 23.41 -6.41 12.81
C ASP A 186 23.32 -6.06 11.31
N VAL A 187 22.97 -4.81 10.97
CA VAL A 187 23.10 -4.24 9.62
C VAL A 187 24.34 -3.35 9.52
N PRO A 188 24.88 -3.08 8.32
CA PRO A 188 26.05 -2.20 8.16
C PRO A 188 25.83 -0.79 8.71
N ASN A 189 24.63 -0.25 8.54
CA ASN A 189 24.27 1.09 8.99
C ASN A 189 22.95 1.04 9.78
N PRO A 190 22.99 0.70 11.08
CA PRO A 190 21.80 0.69 11.92
C PRO A 190 21.37 2.14 12.19
N VAL A 191 20.08 2.42 12.02
CA VAL A 191 19.53 3.78 12.17
C VAL A 191 18.29 3.74 13.05
N ASP A 192 18.50 4.01 14.35
CA ASP A 192 17.43 4.07 15.35
C ASP A 192 16.54 5.33 15.21
N ASP A 193 17.12 6.43 14.72
CA ASP A 193 16.45 7.73 14.53
C ASP A 193 16.76 8.25 13.11
N PRO A 194 15.99 7.82 12.10
CA PRO A 194 16.25 8.19 10.72
C PRO A 194 15.94 9.66 10.50
N ARG A 195 16.64 10.28 9.54
CA ARG A 195 16.27 11.64 9.11
C ARG A 195 14.89 11.57 8.43
N GLY A 196 13.91 12.26 8.99
CA GLY A 196 12.54 12.21 8.49
C GLY A 196 11.86 10.91 8.90
N SER A 197 11.20 10.23 7.97
CA SER A 197 10.49 8.96 8.22
C SER A 197 11.38 7.72 8.02
N GLY A 198 12.59 7.87 7.45
CA GLY A 198 13.36 6.74 6.93
C GLY A 198 12.74 6.06 5.70
N ILE A 199 11.62 6.58 5.18
CA ILE A 199 10.93 6.11 3.98
C ILE A 199 11.31 7.02 2.81
N TYR A 200 11.65 6.42 1.67
CA TYR A 200 12.09 7.12 0.47
C TYR A 200 11.10 8.19 0.00
N GLU A 201 11.54 9.45 0.05
CA GLU A 201 10.82 10.66 -0.42
C GLU A 201 9.37 10.80 0.08
N LYS A 202 9.01 10.09 1.17
CA LYS A 202 7.64 10.04 1.68
C LYS A 202 7.63 10.18 3.20
N GLU A 203 6.80 11.08 3.71
CA GLU A 203 6.58 11.19 5.17
C GLU A 203 5.75 10.02 5.73
N ARG A 204 5.00 9.32 4.87
CA ARG A 204 4.18 8.17 5.24
C ARG A 204 3.78 7.33 4.03
N VAL A 205 3.44 6.07 4.27
CA VAL A 205 2.81 5.17 3.30
C VAL A 205 1.49 4.67 3.86
N VAL A 206 0.40 4.87 3.11
CA VAL A 206 -0.92 4.31 3.46
C VAL A 206 -0.99 2.88 2.95
N VAL A 207 -1.52 1.98 3.77
CA VAL A 207 -1.79 0.59 3.42
C VAL A 207 -3.28 0.36 3.62
N GLY A 208 -4.06 0.29 2.54
CA GLY A 208 -5.50 0.05 2.60
C GLY A 208 -5.82 -1.34 3.19
N ALA A 209 -7.07 -1.54 3.59
CA ALA A 209 -7.51 -2.85 4.10
C ALA A 209 -7.33 -3.94 3.02
N GLY A 210 -6.69 -5.06 3.37
CA GLY A 210 -6.39 -6.15 2.45
C GLY A 210 -5.31 -5.84 1.40
N GLU A 211 -4.65 -4.68 1.47
CA GLU A 211 -3.59 -4.30 0.54
C GLU A 211 -2.21 -4.78 1.00
N THR A 212 -1.33 -5.01 0.03
CA THR A 212 0.10 -5.26 0.24
C THR A 212 0.89 -4.21 -0.53
N VAL A 213 1.88 -3.59 0.13
CA VAL A 213 2.72 -2.54 -0.46
C VAL A 213 4.18 -2.77 -0.15
N ASP A 214 5.05 -2.32 -1.05
CA ASP A 214 6.49 -2.22 -0.78
C ASP A 214 6.85 -0.81 -0.29
N ILE A 215 7.55 -0.74 0.83
CA ILE A 215 8.08 0.48 1.43
C ILE A 215 9.58 0.49 1.23
N PHE A 216 10.09 1.49 0.52
CA PHE A 216 11.51 1.65 0.21
C PHE A 216 12.19 2.56 1.24
N SER A 217 13.40 2.20 1.67
CA SER A 217 14.17 2.97 2.65
C SER A 217 14.83 4.21 2.06
N ASP A 218 15.14 5.18 2.93
CA ASP A 218 16.03 6.32 2.64
C ASP A 218 17.21 6.40 3.63
N SER A 219 17.46 5.29 4.34
CA SER A 219 18.44 5.22 5.42
C SER A 219 19.71 4.46 5.06
N PHE A 220 19.81 3.89 3.86
CA PHE A 220 20.96 3.07 3.44
C PHE A 220 21.34 1.97 4.47
N PRO A 221 20.41 1.12 4.90
CA PRO A 221 20.68 0.15 5.97
C PRO A 221 21.80 -0.85 5.61
N PHE A 222 21.96 -1.17 4.33
CA PHE A 222 22.98 -2.09 3.81
C PHE A 222 24.05 -1.37 2.97
N GLY A 223 24.24 -0.08 3.24
CA GLY A 223 25.30 0.74 2.65
C GLY A 223 26.68 0.37 3.20
N SER A 224 27.56 1.37 3.28
CA SER A 224 28.84 1.18 3.99
C SER A 224 28.60 0.91 5.48
N GLU A 225 29.51 0.18 6.10
CA GLU A 225 29.53 0.03 7.56
C GLU A 225 29.75 1.39 8.22
N ILE A 226 28.88 1.77 9.16
CA ILE A 226 28.92 3.05 9.87
C ILE A 226 28.80 2.80 11.38
N GLY A 227 29.70 3.42 12.14
CA GLY A 227 29.68 3.35 13.61
C GLY A 227 30.40 2.11 14.16
N GLU A 228 30.35 1.94 15.48
CA GLU A 228 30.91 0.76 16.16
C GLU A 228 29.92 -0.40 16.24
N ASP A 229 28.62 -0.12 16.04
CA ASP A 229 27.52 -1.09 16.09
C ASP A 229 27.17 -1.67 14.70
N GLY A 230 27.76 -1.13 13.64
CA GLY A 230 27.51 -1.60 12.27
C GLY A 230 28.16 -2.97 12.03
N MET A 231 27.39 -3.91 11.48
CA MET A 231 27.91 -5.21 11.06
C MET A 231 28.03 -5.25 9.53
N GLY A 232 29.27 -5.24 9.04
CA GLY A 232 29.58 -5.36 7.62
C GLY A 232 30.17 -6.71 7.23
N CYS A 233 30.69 -6.72 6.01
CA CYS A 233 31.22 -7.93 5.40
C CYS A 233 32.66 -8.23 5.81
N SER A 234 32.97 -9.52 5.83
CA SER A 234 34.27 -10.07 6.13
C SER A 234 34.57 -11.22 5.17
N THR A 235 35.85 -11.37 4.82
CA THR A 235 36.37 -12.49 4.03
C THR A 235 36.18 -13.84 4.72
N ASP A 236 36.16 -13.86 6.06
CA ASP A 236 35.84 -15.05 6.85
C ASP A 236 34.32 -15.31 6.96
N GLY A 237 33.50 -14.39 6.44
CA GLY A 237 32.05 -14.35 6.62
C GLY A 237 31.65 -13.68 7.94
N ASN A 238 30.44 -13.15 7.96
CA ASN A 238 29.82 -12.59 9.15
C ASN A 238 28.33 -12.96 9.18
N SER A 239 27.76 -13.12 10.36
CA SER A 239 26.34 -13.46 10.50
C SER A 239 25.79 -12.83 11.76
N GLY A 240 24.55 -12.38 11.70
CA GLY A 240 23.88 -11.71 12.79
C GLY A 240 22.37 -11.72 12.63
N GLN A 241 21.72 -10.89 13.42
CA GLN A 241 20.30 -10.65 13.36
C GLN A 241 20.00 -9.16 13.36
N PHE A 242 19.09 -8.76 12.49
CA PHE A 242 18.57 -7.39 12.47
C PHE A 242 17.06 -7.37 12.63
N THR A 243 16.52 -6.22 13.02
CA THR A 243 15.09 -6.02 13.19
C THR A 243 14.62 -4.86 12.32
N VAL A 244 13.55 -5.11 11.57
CA VAL A 244 12.77 -4.06 10.90
C VAL A 244 11.74 -3.55 11.89
N VAL A 245 11.69 -2.23 12.08
CA VAL A 245 10.72 -1.56 12.95
C VAL A 245 9.91 -0.56 12.13
N LEU A 246 8.59 -0.72 12.14
CA LEU A 246 7.65 0.21 11.53
C LEU A 246 6.86 0.94 12.63
N GLU A 247 6.81 2.27 12.58
CA GLU A 247 5.87 3.04 13.40
C GLU A 247 4.58 3.29 12.62
N THR A 248 3.44 3.06 13.27
CA THR A 248 2.13 3.20 12.63
C THR A 248 1.35 4.35 13.24
N ARG A 249 0.72 5.17 12.37
CA ARG A 249 -0.04 6.35 12.81
C ARG A 249 -1.33 6.00 13.56
N THR A 250 -2.04 5.00 13.06
CA THR A 250 -3.45 4.77 13.42
C THR A 250 -3.60 4.14 14.80
N THR A 251 -2.73 3.19 15.15
CA THR A 251 -2.71 2.56 16.48
C THR A 251 -1.66 3.19 17.40
N GLY A 252 -0.71 3.95 16.85
CA GLY A 252 0.47 4.42 17.59
C GLY A 252 1.39 3.29 18.04
N GLN A 253 1.22 2.09 17.48
CA GLN A 253 1.99 0.90 17.81
C GLN A 253 3.12 0.68 16.81
N GLN A 254 4.15 -0.02 17.28
CA GLN A 254 5.23 -0.52 16.45
C GLN A 254 4.92 -1.91 15.93
N VAL A 255 5.19 -2.13 14.64
CA VAL A 255 5.21 -3.46 14.03
C VAL A 255 6.67 -3.83 13.83
N THR A 256 7.07 -4.99 14.33
CA THR A 256 8.47 -5.43 14.29
C THR A 256 8.58 -6.84 13.72
N LYS A 257 9.67 -7.10 13.00
CA LYS A 257 10.05 -8.45 12.56
C LYS A 257 11.56 -8.55 12.49
N SER A 258 12.10 -9.61 13.09
CA SER A 258 13.53 -9.91 13.09
C SER A 258 13.88 -10.88 11.97
N TYR A 259 15.09 -10.75 11.45
CA TYR A 259 15.62 -11.52 10.35
C TYR A 259 17.07 -11.87 10.63
N ASP A 260 17.44 -13.10 10.29
CA ASP A 260 18.83 -13.51 10.26
C ASP A 260 19.48 -12.98 8.98
N VAL A 261 20.76 -12.61 9.09
CA VAL A 261 21.54 -12.07 7.98
C VAL A 261 22.92 -12.67 7.94
N GLU A 262 23.39 -12.96 6.74
CA GLU A 262 24.74 -13.44 6.46
C GLU A 262 25.41 -12.54 5.43
N TYR A 263 26.68 -12.24 5.67
CA TYR A 263 27.55 -11.39 4.84
C TYR A 263 28.77 -12.19 4.41
N THR A 264 28.94 -12.42 3.11
CA THR A 264 30.02 -13.27 2.60
C THR A 264 30.66 -12.73 1.32
N GLY A 265 31.80 -13.31 0.95
CA GLY A 265 32.43 -13.17 -0.36
C GLY A 265 33.39 -11.98 -0.51
N SER A 266 33.38 -11.00 0.39
CA SER A 266 34.19 -9.79 0.29
C SER A 266 34.31 -9.06 1.63
N ASP A 267 35.39 -8.30 1.85
CA ASP A 267 35.49 -7.32 2.95
C ASP A 267 34.83 -5.96 2.58
N GLU A 268 34.55 -5.74 1.30
CA GLU A 268 33.88 -4.54 0.80
C GLU A 268 32.37 -4.80 0.62
N MET A 269 31.53 -3.98 1.24
CA MET A 269 30.06 -4.01 1.11
C MET A 269 29.59 -3.98 -0.35
N GLN A 270 30.31 -3.33 -1.26
CA GLN A 270 29.92 -3.25 -2.67
C GLN A 270 30.02 -4.58 -3.43
N ASN A 271 30.90 -5.48 -2.98
CA ASN A 271 31.13 -6.78 -3.60
C ASN A 271 30.66 -7.94 -2.70
N CYS A 272 29.98 -7.60 -1.61
CA CYS A 272 29.50 -8.55 -0.64
C CYS A 272 28.18 -9.17 -1.05
N GLU A 273 28.08 -10.48 -0.85
CA GLU A 273 26.84 -11.22 -0.93
C GLU A 273 26.15 -11.10 0.43
N VAL A 274 24.90 -10.62 0.42
CA VAL A 274 24.07 -10.50 1.62
C VAL A 274 22.94 -11.49 1.48
N THR A 275 22.76 -12.38 2.44
CA THR A 275 21.61 -13.30 2.47
C THR A 275 20.74 -12.94 3.66
N ILE A 276 19.43 -12.86 3.45
CA ILE A 276 18.46 -12.57 4.51
C ILE A 276 17.48 -13.74 4.59
N SER A 277 17.23 -14.23 5.80
CA SER A 277 16.23 -15.26 6.08
C SER A 277 15.38 -14.90 7.28
N GLU A 278 14.19 -15.50 7.39
CA GLU A 278 13.40 -15.40 8.62
C GLU A 278 14.18 -16.01 9.80
N ALA A 279 14.14 -15.32 10.94
CA ALA A 279 14.73 -15.76 12.21
C ALA A 279 13.90 -16.83 12.93
#